data_AF-A0A7V2AIK9-F1
#
_entry.id   AF-A0A7V2AIK9-F1
#
_cell.length_a   1.000
_cell.length_b   1.000
_cell.length_c   1.000
_cell.angle_alpha   90.00
_cell.angle_beta   90.00
_cell.angle_gamma   90.00
#
_symmetry.space_group_name_H-M   'P 1'
#
loop_
_entity.id
_entity.type
_entity.pdbx_description
1 polymer ?
#
loop_
_entity_poly.entity_id
_entity_poly.type
_entity_poly.pdbx_seq_one_letter_code
_entity_poly.pdbx_strand_id
1 'polypeptide(L)'
;MKFPDPLIPGKLIKRYKRFLTDVELANGDVVVAHCANSGSMLSVKEPGADVWLSPARNPDRKLRYTWELIRIGKTLVGINTALANGIVEQAILDGTIAELSGYETLRREVKYGKNSRIDILLQDPARPTCYVEVKNVTLKREPGGEGPVEFPDSVTTRGAKHLVELSDMVRDGHRATMVYLVQRTDADHFSVAADIDPDYASALDKAMAA
;
A
#
# COMPACT_ATOMS: atom_id res chain seq x y z
N MET A 1 -10.36 7.70 -5.15
CA MET A 1 -11.07 6.52 -5.71
C MET A 1 -12.43 6.34 -5.04
N LYS A 2 -13.46 5.99 -5.80
CA LYS A 2 -14.77 5.53 -5.25
C LYS A 2 -14.84 4.01 -5.37
N PHE A 3 -15.30 3.33 -4.33
CA PHE A 3 -15.59 1.90 -4.44
C PHE A 3 -16.75 1.70 -5.42
N PRO A 4 -16.68 0.68 -6.31
CA PRO A 4 -17.71 0.46 -7.32
C PRO A 4 -19.02 -0.04 -6.71
N ASP A 5 -18.93 -0.71 -5.55
CA ASP A 5 -20.05 -1.28 -4.82
C ASP A 5 -20.05 -0.72 -3.38
N PRO A 6 -21.22 -0.56 -2.75
CA PRO A 6 -21.30 -0.23 -1.33
C PRO A 6 -20.53 -1.23 -0.48
N LEU A 7 -19.76 -0.73 0.48
CA LEU A 7 -19.03 -1.58 1.40
C LEU A 7 -19.96 -2.15 2.47
N ILE A 8 -19.74 -3.42 2.80
CA ILE A 8 -20.51 -4.18 3.78
C ILE A 8 -19.77 -4.10 5.12
N PRO A 9 -20.36 -3.50 6.18
CA PRO A 9 -19.74 -3.42 7.49
C PRO A 9 -19.80 -4.77 8.21
N GLY A 10 -18.80 -5.03 9.04
CA GLY A 10 -18.75 -6.19 9.93
C GLY A 10 -17.73 -6.02 11.04
N LYS A 11 -17.56 -7.06 11.85
CA LYS A 11 -16.60 -7.15 12.95
C LYS A 11 -15.52 -8.16 12.64
N LEU A 12 -14.26 -7.75 12.73
CA LEU A 12 -13.13 -8.66 12.53
C LEU A 12 -13.13 -9.75 13.60
N ILE A 13 -13.17 -11.02 13.21
CA ILE A 13 -12.96 -12.12 14.15
C ILE A 13 -11.46 -12.45 14.20
N LYS A 14 -10.87 -12.78 13.04
CA LYS A 14 -9.44 -13.10 12.93
C LYS A 14 -8.96 -13.05 11.49
N ARG A 15 -7.68 -12.71 11.32
CA ARG A 15 -6.92 -12.94 10.08
C ARG A 15 -6.01 -14.15 10.25
N TYR A 16 -5.95 -15.02 9.25
CA TYR A 16 -5.16 -16.25 9.29
C TYR A 16 -4.69 -16.66 7.89
N LYS A 17 -3.67 -17.53 7.82
CA LYS A 17 -3.06 -18.00 6.57
C LYS A 17 -2.73 -16.86 5.59
N ARG A 18 -2.39 -15.68 6.12
CA ARG A 18 -2.07 -14.41 5.44
C ARG A 18 -3.24 -13.78 4.66
N PHE A 19 -4.00 -14.57 3.91
CA PHE A 19 -4.97 -14.09 2.92
C PHE A 19 -6.44 -14.37 3.27
N LEU A 20 -6.72 -14.97 4.44
CA LEU A 20 -8.07 -15.30 4.89
C LEU A 20 -8.43 -14.49 6.14
N THR A 21 -9.66 -14.01 6.18
CA THR A 21 -10.17 -13.21 7.31
C THR A 21 -11.61 -13.61 7.60
N ASP A 22 -11.88 -14.01 8.83
CA ASP A 22 -13.25 -14.26 9.29
C ASP A 22 -13.83 -12.94 9.81
N VAL A 23 -15.04 -12.62 9.36
CA VAL A 23 -15.77 -11.40 9.71
C VAL A 23 -17.20 -11.74 10.04
N GLU A 24 -17.70 -11.23 11.17
CA GLU A 24 -19.11 -11.29 11.56
C GLU A 24 -19.86 -10.12 10.94
N LEU A 25 -20.90 -10.39 10.17
CA LEU A 25 -21.76 -9.38 9.55
C LEU A 25 -22.88 -8.93 10.50
N ALA A 26 -23.55 -7.84 10.17
CA ALA A 26 -24.63 -7.28 11.00
C ALA A 26 -25.83 -8.23 11.22
N ASN A 27 -26.01 -9.22 10.35
CA ASN A 27 -27.05 -10.24 10.48
C ASN A 27 -26.61 -11.46 11.34
N GLY A 28 -25.39 -11.46 11.87
CA GLY A 28 -24.81 -12.55 12.65
C GLY A 28 -24.08 -13.62 11.82
N ASP A 29 -24.10 -13.53 10.49
CA ASP A 29 -23.38 -14.48 9.64
C ASP A 29 -21.87 -14.26 9.74
N VAL A 30 -21.11 -15.36 9.84
CA VAL A 30 -19.66 -15.33 9.72
C VAL A 30 -19.26 -15.65 8.29
N VAL A 31 -18.57 -14.72 7.65
CA VAL A 31 -18.07 -14.87 6.27
C VAL A 31 -16.55 -14.90 6.25
N VAL A 32 -15.99 -15.59 5.24
CA VAL A 32 -14.55 -15.58 4.95
C VAL A 32 -14.27 -14.59 3.83
N ALA A 33 -13.53 -13.53 4.13
CA ALA A 33 -13.07 -12.52 3.20
C ALA A 33 -11.60 -12.74 2.79
N HIS A 34 -11.26 -12.31 1.58
CA HIS A 34 -9.89 -12.21 1.13
C HIS A 34 -9.18 -11.02 1.78
N CYS A 35 -8.03 -11.25 2.41
CA CYS A 35 -7.11 -10.19 2.81
C CYS A 35 -6.09 -9.98 1.70
N ALA A 36 -6.18 -8.87 0.97
CA ALA A 36 -5.27 -8.54 -0.14
C ALA A 36 -3.92 -7.98 0.31
N ASN A 37 -3.64 -7.95 1.61
CA ASN A 37 -2.38 -7.49 2.19
C ASN A 37 -1.54 -8.68 2.66
N SER A 38 -0.34 -8.84 2.10
CA SER A 38 0.57 -9.93 2.47
C SER A 38 1.45 -9.63 3.69
N GLY A 39 1.51 -8.37 4.13
CA GLY A 39 2.33 -7.89 5.24
C GLY A 39 1.86 -8.38 6.60
N SER A 40 2.58 -8.00 7.65
CA SER A 40 2.28 -8.44 9.03
C SER A 40 0.96 -7.85 9.53
N MET A 41 0.57 -6.68 9.00
CA MET A 41 -0.57 -5.88 9.44
C MET A 41 -0.52 -5.62 10.95
N LEU A 42 0.69 -5.39 11.49
CA LEU A 42 0.98 -5.40 12.92
C LEU A 42 0.00 -4.54 13.75
N SER A 43 -0.36 -3.35 13.26
CA SER A 43 -1.26 -2.41 13.94
C SER A 43 -2.68 -2.34 13.38
N VAL A 44 -3.05 -3.23 12.44
CA VAL A 44 -4.32 -3.13 11.69
C VAL A 44 -5.03 -4.49 11.54
N LYS A 45 -5.11 -5.27 12.63
CA LYS A 45 -5.73 -6.62 12.63
C LYS A 45 -6.40 -7.02 13.96
N GLU A 46 -6.85 -6.05 14.74
CA GLU A 46 -7.42 -6.26 16.07
C GLU A 46 -8.79 -6.96 16.02
N PRO A 47 -8.98 -8.13 16.65
CA PRO A 47 -10.29 -8.75 16.78
C PRO A 47 -11.32 -7.81 17.44
N GLY A 48 -12.55 -7.81 16.93
CA GLY A 48 -13.62 -6.92 17.35
C GLY A 48 -13.62 -5.55 16.67
N ALA A 49 -12.58 -5.20 15.90
CA ALA A 49 -12.54 -3.96 15.13
C ALA A 49 -13.62 -3.94 14.04
N ASP A 50 -14.18 -2.74 13.77
CA ASP A 50 -15.05 -2.56 12.62
C ASP A 50 -14.23 -2.73 11.34
N VAL A 51 -14.79 -3.47 10.39
CA VAL A 51 -14.21 -3.69 9.08
C VAL A 51 -15.24 -3.48 7.98
N TRP A 52 -14.74 -3.21 6.77
CA TRP A 52 -15.57 -3.02 5.59
C TRP A 52 -15.12 -3.98 4.49
N LEU A 53 -16.08 -4.70 3.94
CA LEU A 53 -15.87 -5.68 2.88
C LEU A 53 -16.45 -5.17 1.55
N SER A 54 -15.76 -5.44 0.45
CA SER A 54 -16.36 -5.34 -0.89
C SER A 54 -16.85 -6.71 -1.36
N PRO A 55 -17.95 -6.78 -2.13
CA PRO A 55 -18.39 -8.03 -2.75
C PRO A 55 -17.48 -8.40 -3.93
N ALA A 56 -17.28 -9.69 -4.13
CA ALA A 56 -16.64 -10.21 -5.33
C ALA A 56 -17.56 -10.00 -6.54
N ARG A 57 -17.08 -9.28 -7.56
CA ARG A 57 -17.80 -9.09 -8.83
C ARG A 57 -17.71 -10.29 -9.78
N ASN A 58 -16.64 -11.07 -9.69
CA ASN A 58 -16.50 -12.30 -10.46
C ASN A 58 -17.24 -13.44 -9.74
N PRO A 59 -18.29 -14.03 -10.35
CA PRO A 59 -19.07 -15.10 -9.74
C PRO A 59 -18.26 -16.38 -9.46
N ASP A 60 -17.16 -16.62 -10.17
CA ASP A 60 -16.29 -17.79 -10.00
C ASP A 60 -15.31 -17.66 -8.83
N ARG A 61 -15.23 -16.48 -8.19
CA ARG A 61 -14.35 -16.31 -7.03
C ARG A 61 -14.83 -17.15 -5.85
N LYS A 62 -13.93 -18.00 -5.36
CA LYS A 62 -14.12 -18.82 -4.16
C LYS A 62 -14.45 -17.99 -2.91
N LEU A 63 -13.74 -16.87 -2.72
CA LEU A 63 -14.04 -15.93 -1.63
C LEU A 63 -14.91 -14.81 -2.18
N ARG A 64 -16.13 -14.71 -1.64
CA ARG A 64 -17.17 -13.78 -2.10
C ARG A 64 -16.96 -12.36 -1.60
N TYR A 65 -15.98 -12.14 -0.73
CA TYR A 65 -15.69 -10.84 -0.12
C TYR A 65 -14.19 -10.53 -0.15
N THR A 66 -13.86 -9.25 -0.18
CA THR A 66 -12.49 -8.74 0.02
C THR A 66 -12.51 -7.73 1.16
N TRP A 67 -11.53 -7.81 2.07
CA TRP A 67 -11.41 -6.88 3.18
C TRP A 67 -10.67 -5.61 2.75
N GLU A 68 -11.38 -4.48 2.80
CA GLU A 68 -10.93 -3.20 2.26
C GLU A 68 -10.39 -2.25 3.33
N LEU A 69 -11.18 -2.05 4.39
CA LEU A 69 -10.90 -1.06 5.43
C LEU A 69 -11.04 -1.67 6.83
N ILE A 70 -10.32 -1.10 7.79
CA ILE A 70 -10.48 -1.36 9.23
C ILE A 70 -10.54 -0.04 9.99
N ARG A 71 -11.34 0.01 11.06
CA ARG A 71 -11.36 1.14 11.99
C ARG A 71 -10.35 0.91 13.11
N ILE A 72 -9.48 1.89 13.33
CA ILE A 72 -8.57 1.96 14.47
C ILE A 72 -8.88 3.26 15.24
N GLY A 73 -9.44 3.13 16.44
CA GLY A 73 -9.99 4.27 17.17
C GLY A 73 -11.05 5.00 16.33
N LYS A 74 -10.80 6.27 16.00
CA LYS A 74 -11.71 7.09 15.16
C LYS A 74 -11.39 7.03 13.66
N THR A 75 -10.26 6.44 13.28
CA THR A 75 -9.72 6.51 11.92
C THR A 75 -10.05 5.27 11.12
N LEU A 76 -10.43 5.45 9.86
CA LEU A 76 -10.50 4.38 8.88
C LEU A 76 -9.13 4.23 8.22
N VAL A 77 -8.67 2.98 8.12
CA VAL A 77 -7.38 2.64 7.51
C VAL A 77 -7.62 1.77 6.27
N GLY A 78 -7.05 2.20 5.13
CA GLY A 78 -7.05 1.43 3.89
C GLY A 78 -6.01 0.31 3.92
N ILE A 79 -6.45 -0.95 3.96
CA ILE A 79 -5.53 -2.09 4.10
C ILE A 79 -5.30 -2.84 2.80
N ASN A 80 -6.19 -2.72 1.81
CA ASN A 80 -6.09 -3.44 0.55
C ASN A 80 -4.98 -2.85 -0.32
N THR A 81 -3.82 -3.51 -0.33
CA THR A 81 -2.65 -3.05 -1.07
C THR A 81 -2.83 -3.14 -2.58
N ALA A 82 -3.79 -3.94 -3.09
CA ALA A 82 -4.06 -4.01 -4.53
C ALA A 82 -4.68 -2.71 -5.09
N LEU A 83 -5.19 -1.84 -4.22
CA LEU A 83 -5.74 -0.53 -4.62
C LEU A 83 -4.67 0.56 -4.65
N ALA A 84 -3.50 0.36 -4.03
CA ALA A 84 -2.50 1.41 -3.82
C ALA A 84 -2.04 2.04 -5.15
N ASN A 85 -1.69 1.22 -6.14
CA ASN A 85 -1.22 1.70 -7.44
C ASN A 85 -2.32 2.51 -8.16
N GLY A 86 -3.59 2.12 -8.03
CA GLY A 86 -4.70 2.86 -8.62
C GLY A 86 -5.02 4.18 -7.90
N ILE A 87 -4.83 4.23 -6.58
CA ILE A 87 -4.98 5.47 -5.80
C ILE A 87 -3.89 6.47 -6.19
N VAL A 88 -2.64 6.03 -6.25
CA VAL A 88 -1.51 6.88 -6.65
C VAL A 88 -1.63 7.30 -8.11
N GLU A 89 -1.99 6.39 -9.02
CA GLU A 89 -2.29 6.73 -10.42
C GLU A 89 -3.34 7.84 -10.53
N GLN A 90 -4.47 7.71 -9.81
CA GLN A 90 -5.51 8.73 -9.82
C GLN A 90 -4.96 10.08 -9.31
N ALA A 91 -4.19 10.07 -8.21
CA ALA A 91 -3.61 11.26 -7.62
C ALA A 91 -2.52 11.93 -8.50
N ILE A 92 -1.85 11.16 -9.36
CA ILE A 92 -0.94 11.71 -10.38
C ILE A 92 -1.76 12.37 -11.49
N LEU A 93 -2.78 11.67 -12.01
CA LEU A 93 -3.58 12.12 -13.16
C LEU A 93 -4.45 13.35 -12.84
N ASP A 94 -4.92 13.50 -11.60
CA ASP A 94 -5.69 14.66 -11.17
C ASP A 94 -4.83 15.81 -10.63
N GLY A 95 -3.50 15.67 -10.64
CA GLY A 95 -2.56 16.69 -10.22
C GLY A 95 -2.39 16.85 -8.70
N THR A 96 -3.00 15.97 -7.88
CA THR A 96 -2.79 15.96 -6.42
C THR A 96 -1.31 15.77 -6.07
N ILE A 97 -0.58 14.94 -6.81
CA ILE A 97 0.87 14.75 -6.66
C ILE A 97 1.59 15.59 -7.73
N ALA A 98 1.81 16.86 -7.40
CA ALA A 98 2.39 17.84 -8.33
C ALA A 98 3.80 17.44 -8.81
N GLU A 99 4.58 16.78 -7.95
CA GLU A 99 5.95 16.32 -8.25
C GLU A 99 5.99 15.27 -9.37
N LEU A 100 4.89 14.56 -9.61
CA LEU A 100 4.77 13.52 -10.64
C LEU A 100 3.91 13.97 -11.84
N SER A 101 3.51 15.24 -11.88
CA SER A 101 2.71 15.81 -12.97
C SER A 101 3.56 16.16 -14.19
N GLY A 102 2.90 16.33 -15.34
CA GLY A 102 3.51 16.80 -16.59
C GLY A 102 4.31 15.72 -17.34
N TYR A 103 3.80 14.49 -17.33
CA TYR A 103 4.26 13.41 -18.21
C TYR A 103 3.15 13.05 -19.19
N GLU A 104 3.50 12.85 -20.46
CA GLU A 104 2.54 12.47 -21.51
C GLU A 104 1.89 11.10 -21.27
N THR A 105 2.64 10.12 -20.76
CA THR A 105 2.15 8.75 -20.59
C THR A 105 2.37 8.21 -19.19
N LEU A 106 1.41 7.40 -18.73
CA LEU A 106 1.44 6.64 -17.48
C LEU A 106 1.12 5.17 -17.79
N ARG A 107 1.98 4.26 -17.36
CA ARG A 107 1.74 2.81 -17.46
C ARG A 107 2.00 2.13 -16.12
N ARG A 108 1.26 1.07 -15.81
CA ARG A 108 1.41 0.30 -14.57
C ARG A 108 2.05 -1.06 -14.79
N GLU A 109 2.69 -1.59 -13.75
CA GLU A 109 3.23 -2.97 -13.70
C GLU A 109 4.24 -3.27 -14.83
N VAL A 110 5.08 -2.28 -15.17
CA VAL A 110 6.04 -2.40 -16.28
C VAL A 110 7.29 -3.15 -15.81
N LYS A 111 7.75 -4.15 -16.56
CA LYS A 111 9.00 -4.87 -16.24
C LYS A 111 10.20 -3.91 -16.35
N TYR A 112 11.10 -3.96 -15.37
CA TYR A 112 12.33 -3.17 -15.34
C TYR A 112 13.41 -3.86 -14.49
N GLY A 113 14.63 -3.31 -14.55
CA GLY A 113 15.76 -3.82 -13.80
C GLY A 113 16.07 -5.28 -14.15
N LYS A 114 16.55 -6.04 -13.16
CA LYS A 114 16.97 -7.43 -13.38
C LYS A 114 15.80 -8.39 -13.33
N ASN A 115 14.92 -8.25 -12.33
CA ASN A 115 13.82 -9.20 -12.09
C ASN A 115 12.65 -8.54 -11.34
N SER A 116 12.24 -7.33 -11.74
CA SER A 116 11.18 -6.58 -11.06
C SER A 116 10.18 -5.97 -12.03
N ARG A 117 9.08 -5.48 -11.45
CA ARG A 117 8.10 -4.63 -12.12
C ARG A 117 7.98 -3.36 -11.31
N ILE A 118 7.99 -2.22 -12.00
CA ILE A 118 7.74 -0.92 -11.40
C ILE A 118 6.23 -0.72 -11.33
N ASP A 119 5.75 -0.18 -10.21
CA ASP A 119 4.32 0.04 -10.00
C ASP A 119 3.75 0.99 -11.04
N ILE A 120 4.42 2.13 -11.28
CA ILE A 120 4.05 3.14 -12.27
C ILE A 120 5.31 3.61 -13.04
N LEU A 121 5.20 3.69 -14.36
CA LEU A 121 6.20 4.27 -15.26
C LEU A 121 5.62 5.50 -15.94
N LEU A 122 6.26 6.65 -15.76
CA LEU A 122 5.90 7.91 -16.39
C LEU A 122 6.91 8.26 -17.47
N GLN A 123 6.44 8.65 -18.66
CA GLN A 123 7.32 8.99 -19.78
C GLN A 123 6.83 10.21 -20.53
N ASP A 124 7.79 11.02 -20.99
CA ASP A 124 7.60 12.24 -21.75
C ASP A 124 8.83 12.49 -22.64
N PRO A 125 8.67 12.92 -23.91
CA PRO A 125 9.81 13.20 -24.79
C PRO A 125 10.74 14.31 -24.28
N ALA A 126 10.24 15.25 -23.47
CA ALA A 126 10.97 16.41 -22.97
C ALA A 126 11.59 16.20 -21.58
N ARG A 127 11.42 15.03 -20.94
CA ARG A 127 11.86 14.77 -19.57
C ARG A 127 12.40 13.35 -19.39
N PRO A 128 13.28 13.09 -18.41
CA PRO A 128 13.69 11.73 -18.10
C PRO A 128 12.50 10.86 -17.69
N THR A 129 12.47 9.61 -18.18
CA THR A 129 11.56 8.57 -17.70
C THR A 129 11.58 8.52 -16.18
N CYS A 130 10.40 8.45 -15.55
CA CYS A 130 10.26 8.35 -14.10
C CYS A 130 9.69 7.00 -13.67
N TYR A 131 10.47 6.29 -12.85
CA TYR A 131 10.12 5.03 -12.23
C TYR A 131 9.53 5.33 -10.85
N VAL A 132 8.26 4.98 -10.64
CA VAL A 132 7.54 5.27 -9.40
C VAL A 132 7.17 3.94 -8.73
N GLU A 133 7.75 3.70 -7.57
CA GLU A 133 7.44 2.56 -6.71
C GLU A 133 6.49 3.02 -5.59
N VAL A 134 5.45 2.24 -5.31
CA VAL A 134 4.41 2.56 -4.32
C VAL A 134 4.50 1.60 -3.14
N LYS A 135 4.36 2.15 -1.92
CA LYS A 135 4.24 1.38 -0.68
C LYS A 135 2.96 1.78 0.04
N ASN A 136 2.10 0.81 0.33
CA ASN A 136 0.97 1.05 1.22
C ASN A 136 1.44 1.02 2.68
N VAL A 137 1.24 2.10 3.41
CA VAL A 137 1.77 2.30 4.76
C VAL A 137 0.62 2.25 5.77
N THR A 138 0.68 1.29 6.68
CA THR A 138 -0.37 1.08 7.69
C THR A 138 0.14 0.96 9.11
N LEU A 139 1.45 0.72 9.33
CA LEU A 139 2.01 0.58 10.68
C LEU A 139 1.87 1.91 11.44
N LYS A 140 1.31 1.84 12.64
CA LYS A 140 1.39 2.87 13.67
C LYS A 140 1.40 2.16 15.02
N ARG A 141 2.47 2.31 15.79
CA ARG A 141 2.66 1.57 17.06
C ARG A 141 1.77 2.07 18.19
N GLU A 142 1.44 3.35 18.18
CA GLU A 142 0.67 4.02 19.23
C GLU A 142 -0.69 4.50 18.68
N PRO A 143 -1.75 3.68 18.72
CA PRO A 143 -3.09 4.12 18.37
C PRO A 143 -3.51 5.32 19.23
N GLY A 144 -3.91 6.42 18.59
CA GLY A 144 -4.29 7.66 19.29
C GLY A 144 -3.14 8.51 19.85
N GLY A 145 -1.89 8.07 19.77
CA GLY A 145 -0.70 8.86 20.11
C GLY A 145 -0.23 9.77 18.96
N GLU A 146 0.76 10.60 19.24
CA GLU A 146 1.39 11.54 18.27
C GLU A 146 2.47 10.88 17.40
N GLY A 147 2.72 9.58 17.57
CA GLY A 147 3.76 8.86 16.82
C GLY A 147 3.49 8.74 15.31
N PRO A 148 4.55 8.49 14.52
CA PRO A 148 4.48 8.41 13.06
C PRO A 148 3.65 7.25 12.55
N VAL A 149 3.27 7.34 11.27
CA VAL A 149 3.05 6.15 10.46
C VAL A 149 4.36 5.66 9.88
N GLU A 150 4.55 4.34 9.90
CA GLU A 150 5.86 3.75 9.65
C GLU A 150 5.85 2.73 8.51
N PHE A 151 6.99 2.60 7.84
CA PHE A 151 7.26 1.48 6.94
C PHE A 151 8.70 0.97 7.15
N PRO A 152 8.97 -0.34 7.11
CA PRO A 152 8.01 -1.45 6.93
C PRO A 152 7.40 -1.96 8.24
N ASP A 153 6.39 -2.84 8.14
CA ASP A 153 5.76 -3.52 9.29
C ASP A 153 6.36 -4.90 9.61
N SER A 154 7.39 -5.29 8.85
CA SER A 154 8.14 -6.54 8.92
C SER A 154 9.36 -6.47 7.98
N VAL A 155 10.37 -7.32 8.19
CA VAL A 155 11.54 -7.40 7.31
C VAL A 155 11.10 -7.65 5.84
N THR A 156 11.61 -6.83 4.92
CA THR A 156 11.24 -6.79 3.51
C THR A 156 12.48 -6.79 2.59
N THR A 157 13.08 -7.96 2.42
CA THR A 157 14.19 -8.18 1.47
C THR A 157 13.81 -7.80 0.03
N ARG A 158 12.53 -7.97 -0.33
CA ARG A 158 12.00 -7.49 -1.61
C ARG A 158 12.04 -5.97 -1.68
N GLY A 159 11.58 -5.25 -0.65
CA GLY A 159 11.64 -3.78 -0.63
C GLY A 159 13.06 -3.25 -0.81
N ALA A 160 14.04 -3.83 -0.10
CA ALA A 160 15.44 -3.45 -0.23
C ALA A 160 16.00 -3.71 -1.64
N LYS A 161 15.64 -4.84 -2.26
CA LYS A 161 16.01 -5.14 -3.66
C LYS A 161 15.48 -4.08 -4.63
N HIS A 162 14.22 -3.67 -4.49
CA HIS A 162 13.61 -2.66 -5.35
C HIS A 162 14.30 -1.30 -5.22
N LEU A 163 14.73 -0.91 -4.01
CA LEU A 163 15.51 0.31 -3.82
C LEU A 163 16.83 0.31 -4.60
N VAL A 164 17.55 -0.82 -4.60
CA VAL A 164 18.78 -0.97 -5.40
C VAL A 164 18.49 -0.83 -6.89
N GLU A 165 17.44 -1.48 -7.40
CA GLU A 165 17.07 -1.39 -8.82
C GLU A 165 16.60 0.02 -9.20
N LEU A 166 15.96 0.76 -8.30
CA LEU A 166 15.66 2.19 -8.50
C LEU A 166 16.93 3.05 -8.56
N SER A 167 17.91 2.80 -7.68
CA SER A 167 19.21 3.50 -7.75
C SER A 167 19.93 3.24 -9.06
N ASP A 168 19.83 2.02 -9.61
CA ASP A 168 20.39 1.70 -10.92
C ASP A 168 19.73 2.55 -12.02
N MET A 169 18.40 2.77 -11.96
CA MET A 169 17.72 3.65 -12.92
C MET A 169 18.16 5.11 -12.81
N VAL A 170 18.41 5.61 -11.58
CA VAL A 170 18.97 6.96 -11.38
C VAL A 170 20.34 7.08 -12.03
N ARG A 171 21.23 6.09 -11.83
CA ARG A 171 22.57 6.06 -12.45
C ARG A 171 22.52 6.02 -13.97
N ASP A 172 21.48 5.40 -14.54
CA ASP A 172 21.23 5.36 -15.98
C ASP A 172 20.64 6.68 -16.53
N GLY A 173 20.50 7.72 -15.70
CA GLY A 173 20.02 9.05 -16.08
C GLY A 173 18.50 9.18 -16.07
N HIS A 174 17.78 8.22 -15.48
CA HIS A 174 16.35 8.30 -15.26
C HIS A 174 16.02 8.94 -13.92
N ARG A 175 14.73 9.23 -13.71
CA ARG A 175 14.21 9.65 -12.41
C ARG A 175 13.63 8.43 -11.68
N ALA A 176 13.86 8.33 -10.38
CA ALA A 176 13.18 7.36 -9.51
C ALA A 176 12.40 8.09 -8.42
N THR A 177 11.27 7.53 -7.98
CA THR A 177 10.47 8.08 -6.88
C THR A 177 9.85 6.93 -6.08
N MET A 178 10.00 7.01 -4.75
CA MET A 178 9.30 6.14 -3.81
C MET A 178 8.10 6.90 -3.25
N VAL A 179 6.90 6.35 -3.39
CA VAL A 179 5.65 6.92 -2.88
C VAL A 179 5.15 6.07 -1.72
N TYR A 180 5.21 6.62 -0.51
CA TYR A 180 4.60 6.04 0.67
C TYR A 180 3.14 6.49 0.79
N LEU A 181 2.21 5.64 0.35
CA LEU A 181 0.79 5.89 0.43
C LEU A 181 0.28 5.61 1.85
N VAL A 182 0.05 6.68 2.61
CA VAL A 182 -0.56 6.64 3.94
C VAL A 182 -2.08 6.73 3.81
N GLN A 183 -2.79 5.63 4.02
CA GLN A 183 -4.26 5.57 3.95
C GLN A 183 -4.91 5.65 5.33
N ARG A 184 -4.50 6.64 6.14
CA ARG A 184 -5.03 6.89 7.49
C ARG A 184 -4.80 8.35 7.88
N THR A 185 -5.61 8.86 8.80
CA THR A 185 -5.67 10.30 9.15
C THR A 185 -5.29 10.59 10.60
N ASP A 186 -4.82 9.60 11.35
CA ASP A 186 -4.39 9.75 12.76
C ASP A 186 -2.88 9.95 12.91
N ALA A 187 -2.18 10.40 11.88
CA ALA A 187 -0.79 10.84 11.97
C ALA A 187 -0.55 11.97 10.98
N ASP A 188 0.42 12.84 11.29
CA ASP A 188 0.82 13.99 10.47
C ASP A 188 2.19 13.81 9.81
N HIS A 189 2.93 12.75 10.17
CA HIS A 189 4.26 12.48 9.61
C HIS A 189 4.51 10.99 9.40
N PHE A 190 5.49 10.72 8.54
CA PHE A 190 5.97 9.39 8.18
C PHE A 190 7.38 9.17 8.70
N SER A 191 7.70 7.93 9.09
CA SER A 191 9.06 7.51 9.43
C SER A 191 9.38 6.12 8.86
N VAL A 192 10.66 5.82 8.72
CA VAL A 192 11.12 4.47 8.40
C VAL A 192 11.39 3.71 9.69
N ALA A 193 10.80 2.52 9.83
CA ALA A 193 11.00 1.65 10.99
C ALA A 193 12.34 0.90 10.89
N ALA A 194 13.45 1.61 11.08
CA ALA A 194 14.80 1.06 10.97
C ALA A 194 15.09 -0.03 12.02
N ASP A 195 14.38 -0.03 13.15
CA ASP A 195 14.46 -1.08 14.17
C ASP A 195 13.74 -2.38 13.75
N ILE A 196 12.78 -2.30 12.81
CA ILE A 196 12.11 -3.45 12.22
C ILE A 196 12.91 -4.01 11.04
N ASP A 197 13.42 -3.14 10.16
CA ASP A 197 14.23 -3.54 9.01
C ASP A 197 15.39 -2.56 8.76
N PRO A 198 16.54 -2.78 9.40
CA PRO A 198 17.72 -1.93 9.23
C PRO A 198 18.32 -2.02 7.82
N ASP A 199 18.14 -3.15 7.12
CA ASP A 199 18.63 -3.34 5.76
C ASP A 199 17.82 -2.49 4.76
N TYR A 200 16.50 -2.43 4.93
CA TYR A 200 15.65 -1.53 4.16
C TYR A 200 16.01 -0.06 4.40
N ALA A 201 16.21 0.35 5.65
CA ALA A 201 16.60 1.72 5.99
C ALA A 201 17.94 2.08 5.32
N SER A 202 18.96 1.22 5.45
CA SER A 202 20.26 1.44 4.78
C SER A 202 20.14 1.48 3.26
N ALA A 203 19.29 0.64 2.67
CA ALA A 203 19.06 0.66 1.23
C ALA A 203 18.36 1.95 0.77
N LEU A 204 17.45 2.49 1.58
CA LEU A 204 16.76 3.74 1.26
C LEU A 204 17.72 4.92 1.31
N ASP A 205 18.56 5.01 2.35
CA ASP A 205 19.58 6.06 2.47
C ASP A 205 20.51 6.08 1.25
N LYS A 206 20.97 4.89 0.83
CA LYS A 206 21.80 4.73 -0.39
C LYS A 206 21.04 5.15 -1.64
N ALA A 207 19.75 4.86 -1.74
CA ALA A 207 18.95 5.21 -2.90
C ALA A 207 18.66 6.71 -2.98
N MET A 208 18.50 7.39 -1.84
CA MET A 208 18.33 8.84 -1.78
C MET A 208 19.61 9.62 -2.12
N ALA A 209 20.78 8.98 -1.97
CA ALA A 209 22.09 9.55 -2.27
C ALA A 209 22.60 9.20 -3.69
N ALA A 210 21.82 8.46 -4.49
CA ALA A 210 22.22 7.94 -5.80
C ALA A 210 22.17 8.98 -6.94
#